data_AF-A0A2P7EAX4-F1
#
_entry.id   AF-A0A2P7EAX4-F1
#
_cell.length_a   1.000
_cell.length_b   1.000
_cell.length_c   1.000
_cell.angle_alpha   90.00
_cell.angle_beta   90.00
_cell.angle_gamma   90.00
#
_symmetry.space_group_name_H-M   'P 1'
#
loop_
_entity.id
_entity.type
_entity.pdbx_description
1 polymer ?
#
loop_
_entity_poly.entity_id
_entity_poly.type
_entity_poly.pdbx_seq_one_letter_code
_entity_poly.pdbx_strand_id
1 'polypeptide(L)' 'CDLTSDLGLAQSKLSFHLKAMKDAGLISARQQGRWTYYRLEAESLLWLRNWLDQLAASCIKPASICD' A
#
# COMPACT_ATOMS: atom_id res chain seq x y z
N CYS A 1 -17.23 7.70 -11.34
CA CYS A 1 -16.29 6.66 -10.86
C CYS A 1 -15.68 7.19 -9.58
N ASP A 2 -16.33 6.89 -8.46
CA ASP A 2 -16.20 7.62 -7.20
C ASP A 2 -14.77 7.68 -6.67
N LEU A 3 -14.02 6.57 -6.74
CA LEU A 3 -12.63 6.54 -6.28
C LEU A 3 -11.69 7.53 -7.01
N THR A 4 -11.96 7.80 -8.28
CA THR A 4 -11.12 8.69 -9.11
C THR A 4 -11.40 10.16 -8.80
N SER A 5 -12.66 10.51 -8.53
CA SER A 5 -13.04 11.86 -8.08
C SER A 5 -12.59 12.12 -6.63
N ASP A 6 -12.74 11.13 -5.76
CA ASP A 6 -12.46 11.27 -4.33
C ASP A 6 -10.97 11.45 -4.04
N LEU A 7 -10.11 10.81 -4.84
CA LEU A 7 -8.65 10.89 -4.71
C LEU A 7 -8.01 11.96 -5.60
N GLY A 8 -8.78 12.59 -6.51
CA GLY A 8 -8.26 13.59 -7.44
C GLY A 8 -7.17 13.08 -8.41
N LEU A 9 -7.08 11.76 -8.60
CA LEU A 9 -6.05 11.12 -9.42
C LEU A 9 -6.59 10.75 -10.79
N ALA A 10 -5.75 10.81 -11.81
CA ALA A 10 -6.08 10.24 -13.12
C ALA A 10 -6.32 8.72 -12.99
N GLN A 11 -7.32 8.20 -13.71
CA GLN A 11 -7.75 6.79 -13.62
C GLN A 11 -6.60 5.80 -13.91
N SER A 12 -5.72 6.11 -14.86
CA SER A 12 -4.55 5.27 -15.18
C SER A 12 -3.55 5.17 -14.02
N LYS A 13 -3.25 6.30 -13.35
CA LYS A 13 -2.37 6.33 -12.18
C LYS A 13 -2.99 5.58 -11.02
N LEU A 14 -4.28 5.78 -10.78
CA LEU A 14 -5.00 5.09 -9.71
C LEU A 14 -4.98 3.57 -9.91
N SER A 15 -5.30 3.08 -11.11
CA SER A 15 -5.25 1.64 -11.41
C SER A 15 -3.85 1.05 -11.26
N PHE A 16 -2.80 1.80 -11.61
CA PHE A 16 -1.42 1.37 -11.41
C PHE A 16 -1.10 1.16 -9.92
N HIS A 17 -1.41 2.14 -9.06
CA HIS A 17 -1.17 2.03 -7.63
C HIS A 17 -2.01 0.94 -6.96
N LEU A 18 -3.30 0.83 -7.32
CA LEU A 18 -4.17 -0.22 -6.79
C LEU A 18 -3.67 -1.62 -7.17
N LYS A 19 -3.13 -1.79 -8.39
CA LYS A 19 -2.50 -3.04 -8.79
C LYS A 19 -1.27 -3.35 -7.94
N ALA A 20 -0.35 -2.40 -7.78
CA ALA A 20 0.84 -2.59 -6.96
C ALA A 20 0.50 -2.93 -5.49
N MET A 21 -0.49 -2.24 -4.91
CA MET A 21 -0.96 -2.51 -3.55
C MET A 21 -1.62 -3.88 -3.42
N LYS A 22 -2.36 -4.34 -4.44
CA LYS A 22 -2.96 -5.68 -4.47
C LYS A 22 -1.89 -6.75 -4.59
N ASP A 23 -0.91 -6.56 -5.48
CA ASP A 23 0.19 -7.50 -5.71
C ASP A 23 1.07 -7.62 -4.44
N ALA A 24 1.19 -6.54 -3.66
CA ALA A 24 1.84 -6.53 -2.35
C ALA A 24 0.99 -7.11 -1.20
N GLY A 25 -0.25 -7.54 -1.46
CA GLY A 25 -1.16 -8.10 -0.45
C GLY A 25 -1.70 -7.08 0.57
N LEU A 26 -1.59 -5.79 0.28
CA LEU A 26 -2.08 -4.71 1.16
C LEU A 26 -3.58 -4.43 0.98
N ILE A 27 -4.13 -4.81 -0.17
CA ILE A 27 -5.55 -4.66 -0.48
C ILE A 27 -6.09 -5.90 -1.19
N SER A 28 -7.38 -6.15 -1.01
CA SER A 28 -8.16 -7.08 -1.83
C SER A 28 -9.01 -6.33 -2.85
N ALA A 29 -9.32 -7.02 -3.94
CA ALA A 29 -10.19 -6.51 -4.99
C ALA A 29 -11.24 -7.56 -5.34
N ARG A 30 -12.51 -7.16 -5.32
CA ARG A 30 -13.66 -8.00 -5.70
C ARG A 30 -14.39 -7.37 -6.88
N GLN A 31 -14.56 -8.13 -7.94
CA GLN A 31 -15.40 -7.71 -9.06
C GLN A 31 -16.88 -8.03 -8.76
N GLN A 32 -17.75 -7.04 -8.96
CA GLN A 32 -19.20 -7.19 -8.84
C GLN A 32 -19.88 -6.45 -9.99
N GLY A 33 -20.24 -7.23 -11.01
CA GLY A 33 -20.76 -6.69 -12.27
C GLY A 33 -19.73 -5.83 -12.99
N ARG A 34 -20.12 -4.59 -13.31
CA ARG A 34 -19.25 -3.61 -14.00
C ARG A 34 -18.21 -2.95 -13.07
N TRP A 35 -18.34 -3.13 -11.75
CA TRP A 35 -17.53 -2.42 -10.77
C TRP A 35 -16.52 -3.34 -10.08
N THR A 36 -15.35 -2.77 -9.75
CA THR A 36 -14.36 -3.41 -8.89
C THR A 36 -14.34 -2.68 -7.57
N TYR A 37 -14.58 -3.41 -6.49
CA TYR A 37 -14.54 -2.93 -5.12
C TYR A 37 -13.19 -3.28 -4.51
N TYR A 38 -12.55 -2.28 -3.90
CA TYR A 38 -11.27 -2.45 -3.23
C TYR A 38 -11.47 -2.35 -1.73
N ARG A 39 -10.73 -3.17 -0.98
CA ARG A 39 -10.75 -3.17 0.48
C ARG A 39 -9.31 -3.26 1.01
N LEU A 40 -9.03 -2.52 2.07
CA LEU A 40 -7.75 -2.61 2.77
C LEU A 40 -7.66 -3.93 3.57
N GLU A 41 -6.51 -4.59 3.49
CA GLU A 41 -6.18 -5.73 4.35
C GLU A 41 -5.51 -5.23 5.62
N ALA A 42 -6.31 -5.09 6.68
CA ALA A 42 -5.87 -4.49 7.94
C ALA A 42 -4.68 -5.24 8.56
N GLU A 43 -4.67 -6.57 8.49
CA GLU A 43 -3.59 -7.40 9.02
C GLU A 43 -2.26 -7.12 8.31
N SER A 44 -2.25 -7.10 6.97
CA SER A 44 -1.06 -6.78 6.17
C SER A 44 -0.54 -5.37 6.46
N LEU A 45 -1.44 -4.39 6.63
CA LEU A 45 -1.07 -3.01 6.94
C LEU A 45 -0.49 -2.87 8.35
N LEU A 46 -1.06 -3.56 9.34
CA LEU A 46 -0.52 -3.59 10.71
C LEU A 46 0.85 -4.26 10.75
N TRP A 47 1.01 -5.36 10.02
CA TRP A 47 2.31 -6.01 9.88
C TRP A 47 3.36 -5.08 9.24
N LEU A 48 3.01 -4.43 8.13
CA LEU A 48 3.89 -3.47 7.46
C LEU A 48 4.27 -2.31 8.39
N ARG A 49 3.29 -1.79 9.15
CA ARG A 49 3.53 -0.73 10.13
C ARG A 49 4.53 -1.18 11.20
N ASN A 50 4.32 -2.34 11.80
CA ASN A 50 5.22 -2.88 12.81
C ASN A 50 6.63 -3.10 12.26
N TRP A 51 6.74 -3.59 11.03
CA TRP A 51 8.02 -3.76 10.36
C TRP A 51 8.73 -2.42 10.12
N LEU A 52 8.01 -1.40 9.67
CA LEU A 52 8.56 -0.04 9.49
C LEU A 52 9.03 0.57 10.82
N ASP A 53 8.27 0.36 11.90
CA ASP A 53 8.64 0.84 13.23
C ASP A 53 9.93 0.15 13.73
N GLN A 54 10.10 -1.15 13.48
CA GLN A 54 11.35 -1.88 13.77
C GLN A 54 12.51 -1.40 12.91
N LEU A 55 12.29 -1.20 11.62
CA LEU A 55 13.31 -0.68 10.70
C LEU A 55 13.79 0.70 11.16
N ALA A 56 12.86 1.61 11.43
CA ALA A 56 13.16 2.95 11.92
C ALA A 56 13.97 2.90 13.22
N ALA A 57 13.61 2.03 14.16
CA ALA A 57 14.37 1.84 15.40
C ALA A 57 15.80 1.33 15.15
N SER A 58 15.99 0.44 14.16
CA SER A 58 17.31 -0.11 13.80
C SER A 58 18.23 0.90 13.09
N CYS A 59 17.65 1.85 12.34
CA CYS A 59 18.40 2.87 11.60
C CYS A 59 18.97 3.99 12.50
N ILE A 60 18.71 3.97 13.81
CA ILE A 60 19.24 4.96 14.76
C ILE A 60 20.74 4.75 15.02
N LYS A 61 21.30 3.58 14.68
CA LYS A 61 22.76 3.39 14.70
C LYS A 61 23.36 4.07 13.46
N PRO A 62 24.23 5.09 13.62
CA PRO A 62 24.96 5.63 12.48
C PRO A 62 25.75 4.49 11.82
N ALA A 63 25.75 4.45 10.49
CA ALA A 63 26.57 3.49 9.77
C ALA A 63 28.02 3.63 10.25
N SER A 64 28.56 2.57 10.82
CA SER A 64 29.98 2.49 11.18
C SER A 64 30.80 2.64 9.90
N ILE A 65 31.85 3.46 9.98
CA ILE A 65 32.82 3.63 8.89
C ILE A 65 33.32 2.24 8.49
N CYS A 66 33.25 1.92 7.21
CA CYS A 66 33.89 0.73 6.68
C CYS A 66 35.41 0.97 6.71
N ASP A 67 36.15 0.18 7.51
CA ASP A 67 37.61 0.04 7.39
C ASP A 67 37.98 -0.72 6.12
#